data_AF-K1YL54-F1
#
_entry.id   AF-K1YL54-F1
#
_cell.length_a   1.000
_cell.length_b   1.000
_cell.length_c   1.000
_cell.angle_alpha   90.00
_cell.angle_beta   90.00
_cell.angle_gamma   90.00
#
_symmetry.space_group_name_H-M   'P 1'
#
loop_
_entity.id
_entity.type
_entity.pdbx_description
1 polymer ?
#
loop_
_entity_poly.entity_id
_entity_poly.type
_entity_poly.pdbx_seq_one_letter_code
_entity_poly.pdbx_strand_id
1 'polypeptide(L)'
;MNQQLSQEELARIAPEAVAEQRREEHAKAVEILKVAGCRPEVTTKNEKRKREIIDSLSEGLLQDLRGYILNYYKKEEEIFGKKFKFESDEVRIEFEKRHLRGALFEMLVQYDKEITPPLNETAQEILGILQNPEVFGLENIIGYKRNPDETYVEIDEKGQIFIKVIGEAKLGHVDERFLSQMESFDENLQQMVYAINKMTAQELRDHELVQLAARRAKIDSEFTGGDEETRPKTLILGDGTYGHTKVLAIPADRLQDFESMMKYEYQNDTNRERYIEIMEDVTVKRSAFKAREVGDMADALYDKMF
;
A
#
# COMPACT_ATOMS: atom_id res chain seq x y z
N MET A 1 -7.71 -7.75 -43.79
CA MET A 1 -7.01 -8.08 -42.53
C MET A 1 -6.73 -6.77 -41.82
N ASN A 2 -7.58 -6.38 -40.87
CA ASN A 2 -7.26 -5.28 -39.97
C ASN A 2 -6.45 -5.87 -38.83
N GLN A 3 -5.15 -5.60 -38.79
CA GLN A 3 -4.36 -5.83 -37.59
C GLN A 3 -4.90 -4.88 -36.52
N GLN A 4 -5.50 -5.43 -35.46
CA GLN A 4 -5.77 -4.65 -34.26
C GLN A 4 -4.40 -4.24 -33.70
N LEU A 5 -4.11 -2.94 -33.76
CA LEU A 5 -2.97 -2.34 -33.10
C LEU A 5 -3.04 -2.66 -31.59
N SER A 6 -1.89 -2.97 -30.99
CA SER A 6 -1.80 -3.12 -29.53
C SER A 6 -2.13 -1.78 -28.84
N GLN A 7 -2.56 -1.83 -27.58
CA GLN A 7 -2.85 -0.59 -26.84
C GLN A 7 -1.62 0.34 -26.74
N GLU A 8 -0.41 -0.20 -26.72
CA GLU A 8 0.84 0.59 -26.72
C GLU A 8 1.09 1.29 -28.07
N GLU A 9 0.76 0.64 -29.19
CA GLU A 9 0.85 1.24 -30.52
C GLU A 9 -0.24 2.31 -30.73
N LEU A 10 -1.46 2.06 -30.24
CA LEU A 10 -2.55 3.04 -30.23
C LEU A 10 -2.24 4.26 -29.36
N ALA A 11 -1.63 4.06 -28.18
CA ALA A 11 -1.23 5.16 -27.29
C ALA A 11 -0.14 6.06 -27.91
N ARG A 12 0.71 5.50 -28.78
CA ARG A 12 1.74 6.27 -29.52
C ARG A 12 1.17 7.05 -30.70
N ILE A 13 0.14 6.50 -31.36
CA ILE A 13 -0.41 7.04 -32.61
C ILE A 13 -1.57 8.03 -32.35
N ALA A 14 -2.37 7.79 -31.30
CA ALA A 14 -3.54 8.59 -30.94
C ALA A 14 -3.68 8.71 -29.41
N PRO A 15 -2.74 9.40 -28.72
CA PRO A 15 -2.71 9.51 -27.26
C PRO A 15 -4.00 10.10 -26.67
N GLU A 16 -4.60 11.07 -27.35
CA GLU A 16 -5.86 11.71 -26.91
C GLU A 16 -7.05 10.75 -26.95
N ALA A 17 -7.14 9.88 -27.96
CA ALA A 17 -8.21 8.90 -28.08
C ALA A 17 -8.10 7.82 -27.00
N VAL A 18 -6.88 7.39 -26.66
CA VAL A 18 -6.63 6.45 -25.57
C VAL A 18 -6.93 7.09 -24.21
N ALA A 19 -6.56 8.36 -24.00
CA ALA A 19 -6.90 9.09 -22.79
C ALA A 19 -8.42 9.23 -22.62
N GLU A 20 -9.15 9.55 -23.69
CA GLU A 20 -10.61 9.64 -23.63
C GLU A 20 -11.26 8.29 -23.30
N GLN A 21 -10.82 7.21 -23.95
CA GLN A 21 -11.30 5.87 -23.64
C GLN A 21 -11.07 5.51 -22.17
N ARG A 22 -9.89 5.83 -21.60
CA ARG A 22 -9.59 5.59 -20.19
C ARG A 22 -10.53 6.36 -19.26
N ARG A 23 -10.81 7.64 -19.58
CA ARG A 23 -11.78 8.44 -18.82
C ARG A 23 -13.18 7.85 -18.85
N GLU A 24 -13.63 7.37 -20.01
CA GLU A 24 -14.93 6.69 -20.12
C GLU A 24 -14.98 5.37 -19.33
N GLU A 25 -13.94 4.56 -19.42
CA GLU A 25 -13.82 3.30 -18.68
C GLU A 25 -13.79 3.54 -17.17
N HIS A 26 -13.05 4.56 -16.73
CA HIS A 26 -12.99 4.99 -15.35
C HIS A 26 -14.36 5.47 -14.84
N ALA A 27 -15.05 6.34 -15.58
CA ALA A 27 -16.39 6.82 -15.21
C ALA A 27 -17.40 5.67 -15.06
N LYS A 28 -17.34 4.68 -15.95
CA LYS A 28 -18.17 3.46 -15.86
C LYS A 28 -17.79 2.62 -14.64
N ALA A 29 -16.50 2.44 -14.35
CA ALA A 29 -16.03 1.69 -13.19
C ALA A 29 -16.47 2.34 -11.87
N VAL A 30 -16.33 3.66 -11.75
CA VAL A 30 -16.80 4.46 -10.60
C VAL A 30 -18.30 4.26 -10.38
N GLU A 31 -19.11 4.29 -11.44
CA GLU A 31 -20.55 4.08 -11.30
C GLU A 31 -20.89 2.65 -10.85
N ILE A 32 -20.21 1.64 -11.39
CA ILE A 32 -20.37 0.25 -10.95
C ILE A 32 -20.04 0.10 -9.47
N LEU A 33 -18.92 0.69 -9.03
CA LEU A 33 -18.50 0.67 -7.63
C LEU A 33 -19.54 1.35 -6.72
N LYS A 34 -20.11 2.48 -7.13
CA LYS A 34 -21.16 3.17 -6.37
C LYS A 34 -22.42 2.32 -6.25
N VAL A 35 -22.85 1.68 -7.33
CA VAL A 35 -24.04 0.82 -7.33
C VAL A 35 -23.85 -0.39 -6.41
N ALA A 36 -22.67 -1.00 -6.42
CA ALA A 36 -22.37 -2.18 -5.61
C ALA A 36 -22.02 -1.86 -4.14
N GLY A 37 -21.32 -0.76 -3.88
CA GLY A 37 -20.76 -0.42 -2.56
C GLY A 37 -21.50 0.65 -1.76
N CYS A 38 -22.36 1.44 -2.41
CA CYS A 38 -23.11 2.53 -1.77
C CYS A 38 -24.62 2.29 -1.81
N ARG A 39 -25.33 2.91 -0.87
CA ARG A 39 -26.79 2.93 -0.85
C ARG A 39 -27.27 4.24 -1.46
N PRO A 40 -27.84 4.25 -2.68
CA PRO A 40 -28.16 5.47 -3.42
C PRO A 40 -29.10 6.40 -2.65
N GLU A 41 -30.04 5.85 -1.87
CA GLU A 41 -31.07 6.61 -1.14
C GLU A 41 -30.63 7.07 0.26
N VAL A 42 -29.42 6.71 0.70
CA VAL A 42 -28.94 6.98 2.06
C VAL A 42 -27.86 8.06 2.03
N THR A 43 -28.06 9.12 2.84
CA THR A 43 -27.17 10.29 2.92
C THR A 43 -26.47 10.42 4.27
N THR A 44 -26.23 9.29 4.95
CA THR A 44 -25.49 9.27 6.22
C THR A 44 -24.05 9.73 6.02
N LYS A 45 -23.37 10.15 7.10
CA LYS A 45 -21.95 10.53 7.06
C LYS A 45 -21.09 9.43 6.40
N ASN A 46 -21.34 8.16 6.73
CA ASN A 46 -20.60 7.05 6.17
C ASN A 46 -20.85 6.86 4.65
N GLU A 47 -22.09 6.98 4.20
CA GLU A 47 -22.39 6.88 2.75
C GLU A 47 -21.81 8.05 1.95
N LYS A 48 -21.69 9.25 2.56
CA LYS A 48 -20.93 10.35 1.96
C LYS A 48 -19.44 10.01 1.86
N ARG A 49 -18.83 9.55 2.95
CA ARG A 49 -17.41 9.10 2.98
C ARG A 49 -17.12 8.04 1.92
N LYS A 50 -17.97 7.01 1.79
CA LYS A 50 -17.84 5.98 0.74
C LYS A 50 -17.82 6.56 -0.67
N ARG A 51 -18.76 7.47 -0.98
CA ARG A 51 -18.83 8.11 -2.31
C ARG A 51 -17.58 8.95 -2.57
N GLU A 52 -17.16 9.76 -1.60
CA GLU A 52 -15.95 10.57 -1.70
C GLU A 52 -14.70 9.72 -1.97
N ILE A 53 -14.59 8.54 -1.34
CA ILE A 53 -13.50 7.58 -1.59
C ILE A 53 -13.56 7.08 -3.04
N ILE A 54 -14.71 6.57 -3.48
CA ILE A 54 -14.86 6.01 -4.84
C ILE A 54 -14.62 7.08 -5.91
N ASP A 55 -15.11 8.30 -5.68
CA ASP A 55 -14.95 9.44 -6.59
C ASP A 55 -13.49 9.94 -6.67
N SER A 56 -12.66 9.57 -5.70
CA SER A 56 -11.25 9.96 -5.68
C SER A 56 -10.32 8.93 -6.34
N LEU A 57 -10.83 7.74 -6.71
CA LEU A 57 -10.01 6.68 -7.33
C LEU A 57 -9.38 7.16 -8.65
N SER A 58 -8.19 6.63 -8.98
CA SER A 58 -7.45 7.03 -10.18
C SER A 58 -8.15 6.61 -11.48
N GLU A 59 -7.90 7.36 -12.56
CA GLU A 59 -8.29 6.96 -13.92
C GLU A 59 -7.63 5.62 -14.36
N GLY A 60 -6.53 5.23 -13.70
CA GLY A 60 -5.81 3.98 -13.93
C GLY A 60 -6.39 2.75 -13.23
N LEU A 61 -7.44 2.92 -12.41
CA LEU A 61 -8.02 1.88 -11.52
C LEU A 61 -8.11 0.48 -12.16
N LEU A 62 -8.74 0.35 -13.33
CA LEU A 62 -8.94 -0.95 -13.98
C LEU A 62 -7.63 -1.58 -14.45
N GLN A 63 -6.69 -0.75 -14.92
CA GLN A 63 -5.37 -1.20 -15.35
C GLN A 63 -4.56 -1.68 -14.14
N ASP A 64 -4.59 -0.92 -13.05
CA ASP A 64 -3.89 -1.26 -11.81
C ASP A 64 -4.41 -2.60 -11.25
N LEU A 65 -5.73 -2.76 -11.14
CA LEU A 65 -6.37 -4.00 -10.66
C LEU A 65 -6.08 -5.21 -11.55
N ARG A 66 -6.08 -5.06 -12.88
CA ARG A 66 -5.65 -6.14 -13.80
C ARG A 66 -4.17 -6.48 -13.60
N GLY A 67 -3.33 -5.47 -13.38
CA GLY A 67 -1.91 -5.62 -13.10
C GLY A 67 -1.64 -6.44 -11.84
N TYR A 68 -2.45 -6.28 -10.78
CA TYR A 68 -2.35 -7.09 -9.56
C TYR A 68 -2.50 -8.60 -9.83
N ILE A 69 -3.50 -9.00 -10.62
CA ILE A 69 -3.74 -10.41 -10.96
C ILE A 69 -2.59 -10.98 -11.79
N LEU A 70 -2.15 -10.25 -12.81
CA LEU A 70 -1.04 -10.67 -13.69
C LEU A 70 0.28 -10.80 -12.93
N ASN A 71 0.58 -9.84 -12.04
CA ASN A 71 1.79 -9.85 -11.22
C ASN A 71 1.79 -11.03 -10.24
N TYR A 72 0.63 -11.42 -9.72
CA TYR A 72 0.51 -12.61 -8.89
C TYR A 72 0.95 -13.87 -9.65
N TYR A 73 0.41 -14.10 -10.85
CA TYR A 73 0.81 -15.24 -11.67
C TYR A 73 2.29 -15.25 -12.03
N LYS A 74 2.84 -14.08 -12.34
CA LYS A 74 4.25 -13.95 -12.68
C LYS A 74 5.16 -14.32 -11.49
N LYS A 75 4.87 -13.80 -10.29
CA LYS A 75 5.66 -14.10 -9.08
C LYS A 75 5.61 -15.58 -8.70
N GLU A 76 4.44 -16.21 -8.80
CA GLU A 76 4.32 -17.65 -8.55
C GLU A 76 5.15 -18.47 -9.54
N GLU A 77 5.15 -18.11 -10.82
CA GLU A 77 5.97 -18.77 -11.84
C GLU A 77 7.48 -18.57 -11.58
N GLU A 78 7.90 -17.37 -11.16
CA GLU A 78 9.28 -17.07 -10.79
C GLU A 78 9.75 -17.87 -9.55
N ILE A 79 8.92 -17.99 -8.52
CA ILE A 79 9.27 -18.67 -7.25
C ILE A 79 9.25 -20.20 -7.42
N PHE A 80 8.22 -20.75 -8.07
CA PHE A 80 8.01 -22.19 -8.13
C PHE A 80 8.45 -22.83 -9.46
N GLY A 81 8.89 -22.01 -10.43
CA GLY A 81 9.36 -22.46 -11.75
C GLY A 81 8.27 -23.13 -12.60
N LYS A 82 6.99 -22.95 -12.25
CA LYS A 82 5.84 -23.58 -12.93
C LYS A 82 4.67 -22.61 -12.98
N LYS A 83 3.99 -22.59 -14.14
CA LYS A 83 2.69 -21.92 -14.25
C LYS A 83 1.69 -22.55 -13.31
N PHE A 84 0.95 -21.70 -12.60
CA PHE A 84 -0.14 -22.12 -11.75
C PHE A 84 -1.18 -22.89 -12.59
N LYS A 85 -1.58 -24.07 -12.12
CA LYS A 85 -2.59 -24.89 -12.79
C LYS A 85 -3.82 -24.94 -11.92
N PHE A 86 -4.94 -24.47 -12.46
CA PHE A 86 -6.23 -24.61 -11.84
C PHE A 86 -6.92 -25.87 -12.35
N GLU A 87 -7.73 -26.49 -11.50
CA GLU A 87 -8.50 -27.68 -11.85
C GLU A 87 -9.63 -27.37 -12.84
N SER A 88 -10.16 -26.15 -12.81
CA SER A 88 -11.17 -25.64 -13.74
C SER A 88 -11.08 -24.11 -13.89
N ASP A 89 -11.76 -23.57 -14.89
CA ASP A 89 -11.91 -22.12 -15.06
C ASP A 89 -12.70 -21.48 -13.90
N GLU A 90 -13.67 -22.20 -13.32
CA GLU A 90 -14.43 -21.71 -12.17
C GLU A 90 -13.52 -21.49 -10.95
N VAL A 91 -12.62 -22.44 -10.68
CA VAL A 91 -11.63 -22.33 -9.59
C VAL A 91 -10.67 -21.17 -9.87
N ARG A 92 -10.27 -20.97 -11.14
CA ARG A 92 -9.43 -19.83 -11.54
C ARG A 92 -10.15 -18.50 -11.32
N ILE A 93 -11.39 -18.36 -11.76
CA ILE A 93 -12.19 -17.13 -11.64
C ILE A 93 -12.39 -16.77 -10.16
N GLU A 94 -12.78 -17.74 -9.32
CA GLU A 94 -12.94 -17.48 -7.88
C GLU A 94 -11.62 -17.09 -7.20
N PHE A 95 -10.52 -17.68 -7.63
CA PHE A 95 -9.19 -17.32 -7.17
C PHE A 95 -8.82 -15.86 -7.54
N GLU A 96 -9.03 -15.47 -8.80
CA GLU A 96 -8.76 -14.12 -9.29
C GLU A 96 -9.67 -13.09 -8.59
N LYS A 97 -10.96 -13.39 -8.42
CA LYS A 97 -11.90 -12.56 -7.65
C LYS A 97 -11.46 -12.37 -6.21
N ARG A 98 -10.98 -13.43 -5.53
CA ARG A 98 -10.44 -13.33 -4.16
C ARG A 98 -9.26 -12.35 -4.09
N HIS A 99 -8.34 -12.41 -5.05
CA HIS A 99 -7.20 -11.48 -5.11
C HIS A 99 -7.65 -10.07 -5.40
N LEU A 100 -8.59 -9.91 -6.32
CA LEU A 100 -9.16 -8.62 -6.68
C LEU A 100 -9.84 -7.93 -5.49
N ARG A 101 -10.58 -8.67 -4.66
CA ARG A 101 -11.20 -8.14 -3.44
C ARG A 101 -10.16 -7.57 -2.47
N GLY A 102 -9.01 -8.24 -2.33
CA GLY A 102 -7.88 -7.76 -1.53
C GLY A 102 -7.31 -6.45 -2.07
N ALA A 103 -6.94 -6.44 -3.35
CA ALA A 103 -6.37 -5.26 -4.02
C ALA A 103 -7.33 -4.06 -4.04
N LEU A 104 -8.62 -4.30 -4.31
CA LEU A 104 -9.63 -3.25 -4.28
C LEU A 104 -9.79 -2.66 -2.88
N PHE A 105 -9.77 -3.48 -1.82
CA PHE A 105 -9.86 -2.96 -0.47
C PHE A 105 -8.66 -2.07 -0.10
N GLU A 106 -7.44 -2.49 -0.45
CA GLU A 106 -6.23 -1.69 -0.26
C GLU A 106 -6.38 -0.31 -0.93
N MET A 107 -6.80 -0.30 -2.20
CA MET A 107 -7.06 0.95 -2.92
C MET A 107 -8.13 1.80 -2.21
N LEU A 108 -9.26 1.23 -1.79
CA LEU A 108 -10.29 1.99 -1.08
C LEU A 108 -9.76 2.60 0.23
N VAL A 109 -8.89 1.90 0.97
CA VAL A 109 -8.26 2.41 2.19
C VAL A 109 -7.26 3.53 1.87
N GLN A 110 -6.50 3.43 0.78
CA GLN A 110 -5.57 4.48 0.33
C GLN A 110 -6.25 5.82 0.05
N TYR A 111 -7.47 5.81 -0.45
CA TYR A 111 -8.24 7.02 -0.73
C TYR A 111 -9.14 7.47 0.43
N ASP A 112 -9.11 6.76 1.56
CA ASP A 112 -9.91 7.08 2.74
C ASP A 112 -9.20 8.08 3.67
N LYS A 113 -9.55 9.36 3.55
CA LYS A 113 -8.94 10.46 4.32
C LYS A 113 -9.09 10.34 5.84
N GLU A 114 -10.04 9.53 6.34
CA GLU A 114 -10.15 9.28 7.79
C GLU A 114 -9.17 8.21 8.30
N ILE A 115 -8.55 7.43 7.40
CA ILE A 115 -7.55 6.40 7.70
C ILE A 115 -6.17 6.83 7.19
N THR A 116 -6.12 7.24 5.93
CA THR A 116 -4.91 7.53 5.18
C THR A 116 -4.70 9.05 5.08
N PRO A 117 -3.62 9.59 5.67
CA PRO A 117 -3.26 10.98 5.49
C PRO A 117 -2.76 11.25 4.05
N PRO A 118 -2.82 12.50 3.56
CA PRO A 118 -2.28 12.85 2.25
C PRO A 118 -0.77 12.55 2.16
N LEU A 119 -0.35 12.08 1.00
CA LEU A 119 1.03 11.68 0.73
C LEU A 119 1.96 12.91 0.63
N ASN A 120 3.15 12.79 1.21
CA ASN A 120 4.29 13.70 1.04
C ASN A 120 5.34 13.00 0.15
N GLU A 121 5.94 13.69 -0.82
CA GLU A 121 6.95 13.13 -1.73
C GLU A 121 8.15 12.53 -0.99
N THR A 122 8.63 13.18 0.08
CA THR A 122 9.71 12.61 0.92
C THR A 122 9.24 11.35 1.66
N ALA A 123 7.97 11.29 2.05
CA ALA A 123 7.38 10.09 2.65
C ALA A 123 7.29 8.94 1.64
N GLN A 124 7.03 9.22 0.36
CA GLN A 124 7.01 8.18 -0.67
C GLN A 124 8.38 7.53 -0.87
N GLU A 125 9.47 8.31 -0.84
CA GLU A 125 10.82 7.75 -0.92
C GLU A 125 11.11 6.81 0.27
N ILE A 126 10.77 7.25 1.49
CA ILE A 126 10.91 6.41 2.70
C ILE A 126 10.09 5.13 2.59
N LEU A 127 8.83 5.24 2.15
CA LEU A 127 7.95 4.09 1.97
C LEU A 127 8.49 3.12 0.92
N GLY A 128 9.01 3.65 -0.20
CA GLY A 128 9.66 2.85 -1.23
C GLY A 128 10.81 2.02 -0.65
N ILE A 129 11.69 2.65 0.13
CA ILE A 129 12.82 1.96 0.76
C ILE A 129 12.32 0.88 1.74
N LEU A 130 11.33 1.20 2.58
CA LEU A 130 10.77 0.27 3.56
C LEU A 130 10.07 -0.93 2.90
N GLN A 131 9.42 -0.74 1.76
CA GLN A 131 8.70 -1.79 1.05
C GLN A 131 9.60 -2.64 0.16
N ASN A 132 10.56 -2.01 -0.53
CA ASN A 132 11.45 -2.69 -1.45
C ASN A 132 12.81 -1.97 -1.60
N PRO A 133 13.76 -2.21 -0.69
CA PRO A 133 15.07 -1.55 -0.72
C PRO A 133 15.91 -1.92 -1.95
N GLU A 134 15.64 -3.06 -2.60
CA GLU A 134 16.36 -3.52 -3.81
C GLU A 134 16.16 -2.59 -5.00
N VAL A 135 14.97 -1.98 -5.14
CA VAL A 135 14.69 -1.01 -6.21
C VAL A 135 15.64 0.19 -6.13
N PHE A 136 16.13 0.48 -4.92
CA PHE A 136 17.07 1.56 -4.65
C PHE A 136 18.51 1.06 -4.49
N GLY A 137 18.80 -0.23 -4.65
CA GLY A 137 20.14 -0.80 -4.42
C GLY A 137 20.61 -0.74 -2.96
N LEU A 138 19.67 -0.74 -2.00
CA LEU A 138 19.93 -0.59 -0.57
C LEU A 138 19.78 -1.89 0.23
N GLU A 139 19.49 -3.00 -0.43
CA GLU A 139 19.19 -4.30 0.18
C GLU A 139 20.33 -4.85 1.04
N ASN A 140 21.59 -4.57 0.68
CA ASN A 140 22.76 -4.98 1.46
C ASN A 140 23.06 -4.06 2.66
N ILE A 141 22.45 -2.88 2.72
CA ILE A 141 22.68 -1.86 3.75
C ILE A 141 21.56 -1.88 4.80
N ILE A 142 20.32 -1.99 4.34
CA ILE A 142 19.10 -1.92 5.17
C ILE A 142 18.50 -3.33 5.37
N GLY A 143 18.94 -4.33 4.60
CA GLY A 143 18.46 -5.71 4.66
C GLY A 143 17.24 -5.98 3.77
N TYR A 144 16.88 -7.26 3.63
CA TYR A 144 15.76 -7.74 2.82
C TYR A 144 14.41 -7.79 3.56
N LYS A 145 14.32 -7.20 4.76
CA LYS A 145 13.11 -7.30 5.58
C LYS A 145 12.05 -6.33 5.07
N ARG A 146 11.21 -6.83 4.15
CA ARG A 146 10.07 -6.11 3.59
C ARG A 146 9.08 -5.71 4.69
N ASN A 147 8.79 -4.42 4.83
CA ASN A 147 7.79 -3.92 5.77
C ASN A 147 6.34 -4.16 5.26
N PRO A 148 5.31 -3.95 6.11
CA PRO A 148 3.92 -4.10 5.69
C PRO A 148 3.58 -3.29 4.44
N ASP A 149 2.73 -3.87 3.59
CA ASP A 149 2.44 -3.34 2.26
C ASP A 149 1.76 -1.95 2.33
N GLU A 150 1.04 -1.63 3.40
CA GLU A 150 0.51 -0.29 3.66
C GLU A 150 1.20 0.36 4.87
N THR A 151 2.13 1.26 4.59
CA THR A 151 2.69 2.14 5.60
C THR A 151 2.44 3.59 5.15
N TYR A 152 2.06 4.46 6.07
CA TYR A 152 1.92 5.88 5.79
C TYR A 152 2.79 6.68 6.73
N VAL A 153 3.64 7.50 6.12
CA VAL A 153 4.64 8.28 6.80
C VAL A 153 4.30 9.76 6.59
N GLU A 154 4.31 10.52 7.67
CA GLU A 154 4.42 11.97 7.63
C GLU A 154 5.84 12.34 8.06
N ILE A 155 6.41 13.38 7.45
CA ILE A 155 7.71 13.91 7.85
C ILE A 155 7.53 15.40 8.07
N ASP A 156 7.96 15.89 9.23
CA ASP A 156 7.91 17.31 9.52
C ASP A 156 9.07 18.08 8.87
N GLU A 157 9.07 19.40 9.03
CA GLU A 157 10.12 20.27 8.51
C GLU A 157 11.50 19.96 9.09
N LYS A 158 11.57 19.39 10.31
CA LYS A 158 12.80 18.99 11.00
C LYS A 158 13.31 17.62 10.55
N GLY A 159 12.52 16.88 9.78
CA GLY A 159 12.89 15.57 9.26
C GLY A 159 12.49 14.45 10.21
N GLN A 160 11.65 14.78 11.20
CA GLN A 160 11.11 13.81 12.12
C GLN A 160 10.08 12.94 11.39
N ILE A 161 10.30 11.63 11.45
CA ILE A 161 9.42 10.64 10.86
C ILE A 161 8.28 10.34 11.83
N PHE A 162 7.05 10.54 11.37
CA PHE A 162 5.83 10.14 12.05
C PHE A 162 5.13 9.09 11.21
N ILE A 163 5.25 7.83 11.60
CA ILE A 163 4.47 6.78 10.94
C ILE A 163 3.05 6.82 11.52
N LYS A 164 2.09 7.14 10.67
CA LYS A 164 0.69 7.35 11.04
C LYS A 164 -0.11 6.07 10.98
N VAL A 165 0.28 5.18 10.07
CA VAL A 165 -0.41 3.92 9.79
C VAL A 165 0.60 2.89 9.33
N ILE A 166 0.48 1.67 9.86
CA ILE A 166 1.25 0.48 9.48
C ILE A 166 0.22 -0.64 9.52
N GLY A 167 -0.15 -1.15 8.36
CA GLY A 167 -1.27 -2.07 8.25
C GLY A 167 -1.14 -3.03 7.08
N GLU A 168 -1.84 -4.14 7.24
CA GLU A 168 -2.21 -5.03 6.16
C GLU A 168 -3.67 -4.74 5.85
N ALA A 169 -3.96 -4.00 4.79
CA ALA A 169 -5.35 -3.76 4.46
C ALA A 169 -6.00 -5.00 3.86
N LYS A 170 -5.32 -5.97 3.24
CA LYS A 170 -5.93 -7.10 2.48
C LYS A 170 -7.17 -7.73 3.14
N LEU A 171 -8.33 -7.14 2.85
CA LEU A 171 -9.61 -7.38 3.54
C LEU A 171 -9.54 -7.41 5.07
N GLY A 172 -8.52 -6.83 5.70
CA GLY A 172 -8.27 -6.82 7.13
C GLY A 172 -7.92 -8.18 7.73
N HIS A 173 -7.39 -9.12 6.94
CA HIS A 173 -6.85 -10.36 7.47
C HIS A 173 -5.37 -10.22 7.81
N VAL A 174 -4.99 -10.86 8.92
CA VAL A 174 -3.62 -11.04 9.36
C VAL A 174 -3.16 -12.46 9.02
N ASP A 175 -1.89 -12.61 8.69
CA ASP A 175 -1.22 -13.90 8.54
C ASP A 175 0.19 -13.87 9.16
N GLU A 176 0.90 -15.01 9.12
CA GLU A 176 2.24 -15.12 9.69
C GLU A 176 3.24 -14.13 9.09
N ARG A 177 3.04 -13.74 7.82
CA ARG A 177 3.89 -12.74 7.18
C ARG A 177 3.66 -11.39 7.84
N PHE A 178 2.41 -10.95 8.01
CA PHE A 178 2.13 -9.70 8.72
C PHE A 178 2.73 -9.70 10.13
N LEU A 179 2.52 -10.77 10.92
CA LEU A 179 3.06 -10.84 12.28
C LEU A 179 4.59 -10.66 12.28
N SER A 180 5.29 -11.39 11.41
CA SER A 180 6.74 -11.30 11.27
C SER A 180 7.24 -9.93 10.81
N GLN A 181 6.47 -9.26 9.94
CA GLN A 181 6.78 -7.91 9.47
C GLN A 181 6.62 -6.88 10.60
N MET A 182 5.57 -7.01 11.43
CA MET A 182 5.34 -6.13 12.57
C MET A 182 6.39 -6.29 13.68
N GLU A 183 6.85 -7.50 13.94
CA GLU A 183 7.91 -7.79 14.93
C GLU A 183 9.25 -7.14 14.56
N SER A 184 9.58 -7.10 13.27
CA SER A 184 10.85 -6.53 12.79
C SER A 184 10.75 -5.05 12.40
N PHE A 185 9.56 -4.46 12.41
CA PHE A 185 9.32 -3.14 11.81
C PHE A 185 10.19 -2.04 12.44
N ASP A 186 10.28 -2.01 13.78
CA ASP A 186 11.02 -0.98 14.50
C ASP A 186 12.54 -1.07 14.26
N GLU A 187 13.06 -2.30 14.20
CA GLU A 187 14.45 -2.56 13.87
C GLU A 187 14.76 -2.09 12.44
N ASN A 188 13.90 -2.42 11.47
CA ASN A 188 14.08 -2.04 10.07
C ASN A 188 14.07 -0.51 9.89
N LEU A 189 13.14 0.16 10.57
CA LEU A 189 13.04 1.62 10.54
C LEU A 189 14.31 2.29 11.11
N GLN A 190 14.85 1.76 12.21
CA GLN A 190 16.11 2.21 12.79
C GLN A 190 17.29 2.05 11.84
N GLN A 191 17.40 0.89 11.19
CA GLN A 191 18.46 0.62 10.22
C GLN A 191 18.38 1.54 9.00
N MET A 192 17.17 1.76 8.46
CA MET A 192 16.95 2.67 7.35
C MET A 192 17.37 4.11 7.71
N VAL A 193 16.91 4.65 8.84
CA VAL A 193 17.28 6.02 9.24
C VAL A 193 18.78 6.15 9.49
N TYR A 194 19.40 5.13 10.06
CA TYR A 194 20.85 5.09 10.24
C TYR A 194 21.59 5.14 8.90
N ALA A 195 21.18 4.34 7.92
CA ALA A 195 21.76 4.31 6.59
C ALA A 195 21.64 5.66 5.87
N ILE A 196 20.42 6.21 5.79
CA ILE A 196 20.15 7.48 5.10
C ILE A 196 20.93 8.65 5.71
N ASN A 197 21.07 8.70 7.03
CA ASN A 197 21.79 9.80 7.68
C ASN A 197 23.30 9.78 7.45
N LYS A 198 23.87 8.63 7.06
CA LYS A 198 25.28 8.49 6.71
C LYS A 198 25.58 8.87 5.26
N MET A 199 24.58 8.85 4.39
CA MET A 199 24.76 9.16 2.98
C MET A 199 24.90 10.66 2.77
N THR A 200 25.78 11.01 1.84
CA THR A 200 25.90 12.35 1.27
C THR A 200 24.72 12.65 0.35
N ALA A 201 24.50 13.93 0.06
CA ALA A 201 23.47 14.33 -0.91
C ALA A 201 23.71 13.74 -2.32
N GLN A 202 24.96 13.41 -2.67
CA GLN A 202 25.25 12.76 -3.95
C GLN A 202 24.90 11.28 -3.93
N GLU A 203 25.31 10.53 -2.90
CA GLU A 203 24.96 9.11 -2.77
C GLU A 203 23.44 8.92 -2.75
N LEU A 204 22.69 9.78 -2.06
CA LEU A 204 21.22 9.75 -2.09
C LEU A 204 20.65 9.92 -3.51
N ARG A 205 21.23 10.82 -4.34
CA ARG A 205 20.83 10.97 -5.75
C ARG A 205 21.17 9.75 -6.60
N ASP A 206 22.32 9.13 -6.33
CA ASP A 206 22.76 7.93 -7.05
C ASP A 206 21.80 6.74 -6.80
N HIS A 207 21.10 6.77 -5.66
CA HIS A 207 20.01 5.84 -5.31
C HIS A 207 18.61 6.36 -5.70
N GLU A 208 18.50 7.40 -6.53
CA GLU A 208 17.22 7.99 -6.96
C GLU A 208 16.35 8.58 -5.81
N LEU A 209 16.95 8.86 -4.65
CA LEU A 209 16.29 9.47 -3.48
C LEU A 209 16.38 11.00 -3.53
N VAL A 210 15.67 11.59 -4.49
CA VAL A 210 15.74 13.01 -4.87
C VAL A 210 15.37 13.95 -3.72
N GLN A 211 14.28 13.68 -3.01
CA GLN A 211 13.77 14.54 -1.94
C GLN A 211 14.66 14.46 -0.70
N LEU A 212 15.09 13.25 -0.33
CA LEU A 212 16.06 13.05 0.74
C LEU A 212 17.40 13.72 0.41
N ALA A 213 17.86 13.65 -0.84
CA ALA A 213 19.07 14.34 -1.29
C ALA A 213 18.94 15.87 -1.22
N ALA A 214 17.80 16.43 -1.65
CA ALA A 214 17.54 17.86 -1.58
C ALA A 214 17.53 18.36 -0.13
N ARG A 215 16.90 17.59 0.77
CA ARG A 215 16.90 17.84 2.21
C ARG A 215 18.30 17.82 2.79
N ARG A 216 19.11 16.81 2.45
CA ARG A 216 20.50 16.73 2.89
C ARG A 216 21.33 17.91 2.38
N ALA A 217 21.21 18.25 1.10
CA ALA A 217 21.92 19.39 0.50
C ALA A 217 21.57 20.72 1.19
N LYS A 218 20.31 20.92 1.58
CA LYS A 218 19.89 22.09 2.35
C LYS A 218 20.61 22.16 3.71
N ILE A 219 20.59 21.07 4.46
CA ILE A 219 21.31 20.96 5.75
C ILE A 219 22.81 21.24 5.54
N ASP A 220 23.40 20.68 4.47
CA ASP A 220 24.82 20.85 4.15
C ASP A 220 25.18 22.31 3.86
N SER A 221 24.29 23.05 3.19
CA SER A 221 24.48 24.47 2.89
C SER A 221 24.30 25.39 4.09
N GLU A 222 23.39 25.06 5.01
CA GLU A 222 23.06 25.88 6.18
C GLU A 222 24.04 25.67 7.35
N PHE A 223 24.69 24.51 7.43
CA PHE A 223 25.54 24.10 8.57
C PHE A 223 27.00 23.80 8.18
N THR A 224 27.64 24.69 7.43
CA THR A 224 29.06 24.56 7.08
C THR A 224 29.97 24.77 8.31
N GLY A 225 30.68 23.72 8.74
CA GLY A 225 31.79 23.81 9.71
C GLY A 225 31.45 23.54 11.18
N GLY A 226 30.26 22.99 11.50
CA GLY A 226 29.92 22.49 12.83
C GLY A 226 30.41 21.06 13.09
N ASP A 227 30.48 20.67 14.36
CA ASP A 227 30.80 19.29 14.77
C ASP A 227 29.71 18.32 14.26
N GLU A 228 30.09 17.15 13.73
CA GLU A 228 29.15 16.19 13.11
C GLU A 228 28.04 15.78 14.09
N GLU A 229 28.32 15.75 15.39
CA GLU A 229 27.35 15.41 16.44
C GLU A 229 26.26 16.48 16.63
N THR A 230 26.52 17.74 16.26
CA THR A 230 25.58 18.86 16.44
C THR A 230 24.79 19.20 15.19
N ARG A 231 25.13 18.57 14.07
CA ARG A 231 24.50 18.81 12.77
C ARG A 231 23.09 18.20 12.73
N PRO A 232 22.09 18.91 12.16
CA PRO A 232 20.78 18.31 11.92
C PRO A 232 20.89 17.05 11.07
N LYS A 233 20.14 16.01 11.44
CA LYS A 233 20.05 14.77 10.67
C LYS A 233 19.11 14.96 9.47
N THR A 234 19.34 14.23 8.39
CA THR A 234 18.41 14.16 7.25
C THR A 234 17.06 13.63 7.71
N LEU A 235 17.10 12.55 8.48
CA LEU A 235 15.96 11.89 9.08
C LEU A 235 16.16 11.75 10.58
N ILE A 236 15.11 12.04 11.35
CA ILE A 236 15.09 11.90 12.79
C ILE A 236 14.03 10.86 13.12
N LEU A 237 14.45 9.75 13.72
CA LEU A 237 13.52 8.95 14.51
C LEU A 237 13.25 9.74 15.77
N GLY A 238 11.97 9.90 16.11
CA GLY A 238 11.62 10.44 17.41
C GLY A 238 12.37 9.68 18.52
N ASP A 239 12.65 10.36 19.64
CA ASP A 239 13.44 9.92 20.79
C ASP A 239 12.90 8.71 21.58
N GLY A 240 12.14 7.81 20.96
CA GLY A 240 11.48 6.67 21.62
C GLY A 240 10.19 7.05 22.36
N THR A 241 9.88 8.35 22.51
CA THR A 241 8.59 8.83 23.05
C THR A 241 7.54 9.11 21.96
N TYR A 242 7.94 8.98 20.69
CA TYR A 242 7.06 9.21 19.54
C TYR A 242 6.48 7.88 19.08
N GLY A 243 5.29 7.58 19.58
CA GLY A 243 4.47 6.47 19.13
C GLY A 243 4.19 6.62 17.64
N HIS A 244 4.85 5.82 16.81
CA HIS A 244 4.26 5.51 15.52
C HIS A 244 2.95 4.77 15.83
N THR A 245 1.85 5.25 15.25
CA THR A 245 0.58 4.56 15.44
C THR A 245 0.59 3.40 14.45
N LYS A 246 0.78 2.17 14.95
CA LYS A 246 0.55 0.97 14.14
C LYS A 246 -0.96 0.92 13.89
N VAL A 247 -1.39 1.30 12.69
CA VAL A 247 -2.83 1.31 12.36
C VAL A 247 -3.16 0.19 11.40
N LEU A 248 -3.99 -0.73 11.87
CA LEU A 248 -4.52 -1.79 11.03
C LEU A 248 -5.92 -1.40 10.53
N ALA A 249 -6.03 -1.22 9.22
CA ALA A 249 -7.29 -0.95 8.56
C ALA A 249 -8.07 -2.27 8.35
N ILE A 250 -9.28 -2.34 8.89
CA ILE A 250 -10.17 -3.50 8.73
C ILE A 250 -11.51 -3.10 8.10
N PRO A 251 -12.22 -4.03 7.44
CA PRO A 251 -13.59 -3.79 6.99
C PRO A 251 -14.50 -3.35 8.13
N ALA A 252 -15.51 -2.54 7.81
CA ALA A 252 -16.41 -1.91 8.78
C ALA A 252 -17.09 -2.91 9.73
N ASP A 253 -17.36 -4.12 9.26
CA ASP A 253 -18.07 -5.20 9.95
C ASP A 253 -17.16 -6.28 10.57
N ARG A 254 -15.82 -6.19 10.41
CA ARG A 254 -14.88 -7.17 10.97
C ARG A 254 -14.68 -6.97 12.47
N LEU A 255 -14.56 -8.04 13.25
CA LEU A 255 -14.25 -7.94 14.68
C LEU A 255 -12.74 -7.87 14.91
N GLN A 256 -12.34 -7.21 16.00
CA GLN A 256 -10.95 -7.10 16.42
C GLN A 256 -10.61 -8.23 17.40
N ASP A 257 -10.70 -9.46 16.93
CA ASP A 257 -10.30 -10.65 17.68
C ASP A 257 -9.50 -11.59 16.77
N PHE A 258 -8.70 -12.44 17.41
CA PHE A 258 -7.77 -13.32 16.71
C PHE A 258 -8.50 -14.22 15.70
N GLU A 259 -9.63 -14.80 16.08
CA GLU A 259 -10.43 -15.69 15.25
C GLU A 259 -11.00 -14.98 14.02
N SER A 260 -11.39 -13.72 14.16
CA SER A 260 -11.94 -12.90 13.08
C SER A 260 -10.85 -12.30 12.19
N MET A 261 -9.63 -12.07 12.69
CA MET A 261 -8.57 -11.37 11.95
C MET A 261 -7.56 -12.33 11.34
N MET A 262 -7.19 -13.40 12.05
CA MET A 262 -6.23 -14.37 11.56
C MET A 262 -6.88 -15.29 10.53
N LYS A 263 -6.23 -15.47 9.39
CA LYS A 263 -6.60 -16.52 8.43
C LYS A 263 -6.66 -17.88 9.11
N TYR A 264 -7.72 -18.64 8.82
CA TYR A 264 -8.07 -19.87 9.53
C TYR A 264 -6.92 -20.87 9.61
N GLU A 265 -6.17 -21.05 8.52
CA GLU A 265 -5.04 -21.98 8.43
C GLU A 265 -3.87 -21.64 9.37
N TYR A 266 -3.83 -20.41 9.90
CA TYR A 266 -2.79 -19.93 10.82
C TYR A 266 -3.31 -19.73 12.26
N GLN A 267 -4.54 -20.15 12.56
CA GLN A 267 -5.10 -20.07 13.90
C GLN A 267 -4.52 -21.18 14.80
N ASN A 268 -3.42 -20.87 15.47
CA ASN A 268 -2.76 -21.73 16.45
C ASN A 268 -2.30 -20.92 17.66
N ASP A 269 -1.94 -21.59 18.76
CA ASP A 269 -1.60 -20.93 20.02
C ASP A 269 -0.35 -20.02 19.90
N THR A 270 0.66 -20.45 19.14
CA THR A 270 1.86 -19.63 18.89
C THR A 270 1.52 -18.31 18.19
N ASN A 271 0.72 -18.37 17.12
CA ASN A 271 0.30 -17.16 16.42
C ASN A 271 -0.69 -16.33 17.22
N ARG A 272 -1.47 -16.95 18.12
CA ARG A 272 -2.34 -16.23 19.06
C ARG A 272 -1.53 -15.39 20.04
N GLU A 273 -0.48 -15.95 20.63
CA GLU A 273 0.42 -15.23 21.54
C GLU A 273 1.08 -14.04 20.82
N ARG A 274 1.66 -14.29 19.64
CA ARG A 274 2.25 -13.24 18.78
C ARG A 274 1.24 -12.16 18.41
N TYR A 275 0.03 -12.54 18.03
CA TYR A 275 -1.04 -11.61 17.70
C TYR A 275 -1.40 -10.73 18.89
N ILE A 276 -1.54 -11.30 20.09
CA ILE A 276 -1.86 -10.52 21.29
C ILE A 276 -0.76 -9.49 21.55
N GLU A 277 0.50 -9.92 21.58
CA GLU A 277 1.66 -9.04 21.82
C GLU A 277 1.73 -7.91 20.79
N ILE A 278 1.63 -8.23 19.49
CA ILE A 278 1.71 -7.23 18.42
C ILE A 278 0.52 -6.26 18.49
N MET A 279 -0.68 -6.78 18.77
CA MET A 279 -1.90 -5.98 18.72
C MET A 279 -2.10 -5.08 19.95
N GLU A 280 -1.36 -5.28 21.04
CA GLU A 280 -1.33 -4.36 22.18
C GLU A 280 -0.96 -2.93 21.75
N ASP A 281 -0.04 -2.82 20.78
CA ASP A 281 0.46 -1.54 20.27
C ASP A 281 -0.22 -1.13 18.94
N VAL A 282 -1.25 -1.85 18.49
CA VAL A 282 -1.95 -1.59 17.21
C VAL A 282 -3.32 -0.95 17.44
N THR A 283 -3.49 0.24 16.89
CA THR A 283 -4.79 0.90 16.78
C THR A 283 -5.55 0.38 15.57
N VAL A 284 -6.73 -0.19 15.77
CA VAL A 284 -7.57 -0.64 14.64
C VAL A 284 -8.47 0.47 14.14
N LYS A 285 -8.44 0.72 12.82
CA LYS A 285 -9.34 1.66 12.14
C LYS A 285 -10.29 0.89 11.23
N ARG A 286 -11.56 1.22 11.31
CA ARG A 286 -12.59 0.65 10.43
C ARG A 286 -12.71 1.47 9.16
N SER A 287 -12.58 0.79 8.02
CA SER A 287 -12.92 1.30 6.70
C SER A 287 -14.39 1.74 6.64
N ALA A 288 -14.71 2.63 5.70
CA ALA A 288 -16.09 2.96 5.39
C ALA A 288 -16.88 1.76 4.82
N PHE A 289 -16.18 0.76 4.26
CA PHE A 289 -16.76 -0.37 3.54
C PHE A 289 -16.74 -1.66 4.36
N LYS A 290 -17.81 -2.43 4.25
CA LYS A 290 -17.91 -3.80 4.78
C LYS A 290 -17.23 -4.79 3.84
N ALA A 291 -16.82 -5.94 4.38
CA ALA A 291 -16.15 -6.98 3.59
C ALA A 291 -17.03 -7.46 2.42
N ARG A 292 -18.34 -7.61 2.67
CA ARG A 292 -19.31 -8.00 1.63
C ARG A 292 -19.45 -6.94 0.54
N GLU A 293 -19.49 -5.66 0.90
CA GLU A 293 -19.63 -4.56 -0.07
C GLU A 293 -18.41 -4.55 -1.02
N VAL A 294 -17.22 -4.80 -0.49
CA VAL A 294 -16.00 -4.96 -1.29
C VAL A 294 -16.06 -6.18 -2.19
N GLY A 295 -16.62 -7.29 -1.67
CA GLY A 295 -16.92 -8.50 -2.45
C GLY A 295 -17.80 -8.20 -3.67
N ASP A 296 -18.95 -7.58 -3.43
CA ASP A 296 -19.92 -7.22 -4.47
C ASP A 296 -19.31 -6.26 -5.51
N MET A 297 -18.51 -5.29 -5.05
CA MET A 297 -17.78 -4.36 -5.93
C MET A 297 -16.74 -5.06 -6.81
N ALA A 298 -15.91 -5.92 -6.22
CA ALA A 298 -14.87 -6.65 -6.96
C ALA A 298 -15.48 -7.61 -7.98
N ASP A 299 -16.54 -8.32 -7.62
CA ASP A 299 -17.23 -9.24 -8.52
C ASP A 299 -17.83 -8.47 -9.71
N ALA A 300 -18.46 -7.32 -9.47
CA ALA A 300 -19.02 -6.48 -10.53
C ALA A 300 -17.95 -5.87 -11.46
N LEU A 301 -16.75 -5.55 -10.92
CA LEU A 301 -15.62 -5.09 -11.73
C LEU A 301 -14.97 -6.22 -12.53
N TYR A 302 -14.89 -7.43 -11.96
CA TYR A 302 -14.27 -8.58 -12.63
C TYR A 302 -14.91 -8.84 -13.99
N ASP A 303 -16.25 -8.85 -14.05
CA ASP A 303 -17.03 -9.06 -15.27
C ASP A 303 -16.85 -7.96 -16.33
N LYS A 304 -16.26 -6.80 -15.97
CA LYS A 304 -15.86 -5.75 -16.92
C LYS A 304 -14.42 -5.89 -17.37
N MET A 305 -13.58 -6.50 -16.55
CA MET A 305 -12.16 -6.61 -16.82
C MET A 305 -11.85 -7.81 -17.71
N PHE A 306 -12.58 -8.91 -17.56
CA PHE A 306 -12.34 -10.21 -18.21
C PHE A 306 -13.56 -10.74 -18.95
#